data_AF-A0A0F9WIX0-F1
#
_entry.id   AF-A0A0F9WIX0-F1
#
_cell.length_a   1.000
_cell.length_b   1.000
_cell.length_c   1.000
_cell.angle_alpha   90.00
_cell.angle_beta   90.00
_cell.angle_gamma   90.00
#
_symmetry.space_group_name_H-M   'P 1'
#
loop_
_entity.id
_entity.type
_entity.pdbx_description
1 polymer ?
#
loop_
_entity_poly.entity_id
_entity_poly.type
_entity_poly.pdbx_seq_one_letter_code
_entity_poly.pdbx_strand_id
1 'polypeptide(L)'
;MNKKIIKTIELIKKSYAQPIIFNTLINNLSYLMDTCKPLYEIKDDWSKILIYCVTPNRIPNQGLDSKILNLLKKMRNEKLEDESNLKLLIILYYMKNRNLKYLNHLIVFELISNYMGINDFYDGLILSIFCSAINANLYGFEQNKKYRDDTICHLLNTIKNYNLSSLNIYIALPLFIQYDVPYAINDLDIQNDFATFCKLEALCFYAKYSKDETKLKELMPKDDIFIKAFSEYINKIFVIQQEHFKCNLRLEDRSIFYKIEDAYSKSIDRQKFKNDLLEFITNL
;
A
#
# COMPACT_ATOMS: atom_id res chain seq x y z
N MET A 1 14.54 2.70 25.76
CA MET A 1 14.19 1.92 24.55
C MET A 1 15.42 1.13 24.11
N ASN A 2 15.27 -0.18 23.83
CA ASN A 2 16.34 -1.05 23.36
C ASN A 2 17.07 -0.35 22.19
N LYS A 3 18.40 -0.21 22.29
CA LYS A 3 19.21 0.51 21.30
C LYS A 3 18.97 0.01 19.86
N LYS A 4 18.67 -1.29 19.71
CA LYS A 4 18.33 -1.88 18.40
C LYS A 4 17.02 -1.32 17.83
N ILE A 5 15.97 -1.20 18.64
CA ILE A 5 14.67 -0.66 18.21
C ILE A 5 14.83 0.81 17.79
N ILE A 6 15.56 1.62 18.58
CA ILE A 6 15.79 3.04 18.23
C ILE A 6 16.51 3.13 16.90
N LYS A 7 17.59 2.36 16.74
CA LYS A 7 18.37 2.33 15.50
C LYS A 7 17.50 1.90 14.31
N THR A 8 16.65 0.89 14.46
CA THR A 8 15.74 0.47 13.39
C THR A 8 14.75 1.56 13.02
N ILE A 9 14.13 2.24 14.00
CA ILE A 9 13.23 3.37 13.73
C ILE A 9 13.95 4.50 12.99
N GLU A 10 15.16 4.86 13.41
CA GLU A 10 15.94 5.91 12.75
C GLU A 10 16.38 5.51 11.32
N LEU A 11 16.63 4.23 11.08
CA LEU A 11 16.89 3.72 9.72
C LEU A 11 15.63 3.78 8.85
N ILE A 12 14.45 3.45 9.40
CA ILE A 12 13.18 3.57 8.67
C ILE A 12 12.92 5.03 8.27
N LYS A 13 13.14 5.98 9.18
CA LYS A 13 12.99 7.42 8.89
C LYS A 13 13.94 7.90 7.79
N LYS A 14 14.99 7.13 7.47
CA LYS A 14 15.99 7.42 6.43
C LYS A 14 15.89 6.48 5.22
N SER A 15 14.87 5.62 5.15
CA SER A 15 14.71 4.72 4.00
C SER A 15 14.13 5.42 2.77
N TYR A 16 13.50 6.59 2.95
CA TYR A 16 12.97 7.42 1.87
C TYR A 16 12.07 6.61 0.91
N ALA A 17 12.13 6.88 -0.40
CA ALA A 17 11.38 6.17 -1.43
C ALA A 17 11.94 4.77 -1.79
N GLN A 18 12.40 4.00 -0.80
CA GLN A 18 12.90 2.62 -0.99
C GLN A 18 11.96 1.61 -0.32
N PRO A 19 10.86 1.16 -0.99
CA PRO A 19 9.83 0.32 -0.38
C PRO A 19 10.36 -1.03 0.15
N ILE A 20 11.34 -1.63 -0.53
CA ILE A 20 11.90 -2.92 -0.12
C ILE A 20 12.69 -2.77 1.18
N ILE A 21 13.61 -1.80 1.23
CA ILE A 21 14.39 -1.50 2.44
C ILE A 21 13.46 -1.15 3.60
N PHE A 22 12.46 -0.31 3.33
CA PHE A 22 11.42 0.01 4.29
C PHE A 22 10.74 -1.25 4.84
N ASN A 23 10.26 -2.14 3.95
CA ASN A 23 9.56 -3.35 4.35
C ASN A 23 10.46 -4.31 5.17
N THR A 24 11.72 -4.48 4.78
CA THR A 24 12.69 -5.26 5.56
C THR A 24 12.89 -4.69 6.96
N LEU A 25 13.04 -3.37 7.08
CA LEU A 25 13.22 -2.70 8.36
C LEU A 25 11.96 -2.78 9.23
N ILE A 26 10.78 -2.64 8.64
CA ILE A 26 9.49 -2.82 9.32
C ILE A 26 9.32 -4.24 9.84
N ASN A 27 9.64 -5.26 9.05
CA ASN A 27 9.59 -6.66 9.50
C ASN A 27 10.57 -6.92 10.65
N ASN A 28 11.79 -6.38 10.56
CA ASN A 28 12.75 -6.46 11.65
C ASN A 28 12.24 -5.71 12.91
N LEU A 29 11.58 -4.55 12.75
CA LEU A 29 10.97 -3.84 13.87
C LEU A 29 9.87 -4.69 14.52
N SER A 30 9.02 -5.35 13.74
CA SER A 30 8.00 -6.28 14.24
C SER A 30 8.62 -7.39 15.10
N TYR A 31 9.63 -8.07 14.56
CA TYR A 31 10.36 -9.12 15.27
C TYR A 31 10.95 -8.61 16.60
N LEU A 32 11.57 -7.42 16.59
CA LEU A 32 12.14 -6.83 17.79
C LEU A 32 11.07 -6.47 18.83
N MET A 33 9.90 -5.99 18.40
CA MET A 33 8.81 -5.64 19.31
C MET A 33 8.19 -6.87 19.98
N ASP A 34 8.03 -7.97 19.23
CA ASP A 34 7.50 -9.24 19.77
C ASP A 34 8.46 -9.88 20.78
N THR A 35 9.76 -9.85 20.48
CA THR A 35 10.79 -10.51 21.30
C THR A 35 11.21 -9.71 22.53
N CYS A 36 11.28 -8.38 22.41
CA CYS A 36 11.80 -7.53 23.50
C CYS A 36 10.73 -7.08 24.50
N LYS A 37 9.43 -7.33 24.24
CA LYS A 37 8.25 -6.94 25.05
C LYS A 37 8.42 -5.65 25.86
N PRO A 38 8.74 -4.55 25.20
CA PRO A 38 9.19 -3.42 25.98
C PRO A 38 8.03 -2.64 26.61
N LEU A 39 8.16 -2.35 27.91
CA LEU A 39 7.35 -1.37 28.63
C LEU A 39 7.82 0.03 28.22
N TYR A 40 7.02 0.82 27.49
CA TYR A 40 7.47 2.13 27.00
C TYR A 40 6.47 3.28 27.15
N GLU A 41 7.02 4.43 27.53
CA GLU A 41 6.57 5.77 27.14
C GLU A 41 7.38 6.23 25.91
N ILE A 42 6.79 6.15 24.72
CA ILE A 42 7.37 6.76 23.52
C ILE A 42 7.00 8.24 23.56
N LYS A 43 7.97 9.15 23.34
CA LYS A 43 7.70 10.60 23.42
C LYS A 43 7.25 11.19 22.09
N ASP A 44 7.90 10.84 20.98
CA ASP A 44 7.60 11.42 19.67
C ASP A 44 6.49 10.67 18.91
N ASP A 45 5.66 11.41 18.18
CA ASP A 45 4.50 10.86 17.48
C ASP A 45 4.89 9.96 16.30
N TRP A 46 5.97 10.26 15.58
CA TRP A 46 6.41 9.46 14.44
C TRP A 46 6.91 8.08 14.84
N SER A 47 7.69 7.98 15.90
CA SER A 47 8.10 6.69 16.45
C SER A 47 6.91 5.93 17.04
N LYS A 48 5.90 6.63 17.61
CA LYS A 48 4.64 5.98 18.01
C LYS A 48 3.91 5.37 16.82
N ILE A 49 3.75 6.13 15.73
CA ILE A 49 3.12 5.64 14.50
C ILE A 49 3.87 4.39 14.00
N LEU A 50 5.20 4.46 13.90
CA LEU A 50 6.04 3.33 13.46
C LEU A 50 5.92 2.10 14.34
N ILE A 51 5.83 2.27 15.66
CA ILE A 51 5.61 1.15 16.58
C ILE A 51 4.22 0.55 16.35
N TYR A 52 3.20 1.39 16.13
CA TYR A 52 1.86 0.91 15.81
C TYR A 52 1.72 0.32 14.41
N CYS A 53 2.65 0.58 13.48
CA CYS A 53 2.73 -0.14 12.21
C CYS A 53 3.01 -1.64 12.40
N VAL A 54 3.67 -2.03 13.50
CA VAL A 54 4.13 -3.40 13.73
C VAL A 54 3.55 -4.06 14.98
N THR A 55 2.97 -3.28 15.88
CA THR A 55 2.32 -3.81 17.09
C THR A 55 0.81 -3.58 17.02
N PRO A 56 -0.01 -4.64 17.17
CA PRO A 56 -1.46 -4.49 17.17
C PRO A 56 -1.91 -3.60 18.33
N ASN A 57 -2.41 -2.41 18.02
CA ASN A 57 -2.98 -1.52 19.02
C ASN A 57 -4.50 -1.69 19.08
N ARG A 58 -5.00 -2.10 20.26
CA ARG A 58 -6.42 -2.35 20.51
C ARG A 58 -7.17 -1.14 21.08
N ILE A 59 -6.54 0.04 21.11
CA ILE A 59 -7.10 1.26 21.70
C ILE A 59 -7.26 2.35 20.62
N PRO A 60 -8.35 3.14 20.63
CA PRO A 60 -8.45 4.34 19.81
C PRO A 60 -7.27 5.29 20.03
N ASN A 61 -6.72 5.88 18.96
CA ASN A 61 -5.65 6.87 19.07
C ASN A 61 -6.02 8.17 18.36
N GLN A 62 -7.10 8.81 18.83
CA GLN A 62 -7.67 9.99 18.18
C GLN A 62 -6.68 11.15 18.04
N GLY A 63 -5.76 11.30 19.00
CA GLY A 63 -4.71 12.32 18.96
C GLY A 63 -3.73 12.13 17.81
N LEU A 64 -3.20 10.90 17.62
CA LEU A 64 -2.34 10.60 16.47
C LEU A 64 -3.12 10.65 15.16
N ASP A 65 -4.33 10.09 15.13
CA ASP A 65 -5.15 10.06 13.92
C ASP A 65 -5.47 11.48 13.41
N SER A 66 -5.74 12.43 14.33
CA SER A 66 -5.98 13.83 13.98
C SER A 66 -4.73 14.49 13.38
N LYS A 67 -3.54 14.16 13.91
CA LYS A 67 -2.25 14.64 13.38
C LYS A 67 -1.96 14.06 12.00
N ILE A 68 -2.22 12.77 11.80
CA ILE A 68 -2.09 12.10 10.49
C ILE A 68 -3.02 12.75 9.46
N LEU A 69 -4.30 12.94 9.80
CA LEU A 69 -5.26 13.58 8.89
C LEU A 69 -4.83 14.99 8.50
N ASN A 70 -4.36 15.78 9.48
CA ASN A 70 -3.85 17.13 9.20
C ASN A 70 -2.59 17.12 8.32
N LEU A 71 -1.71 16.14 8.51
CA LEU A 71 -0.52 15.96 7.69
C LEU A 71 -0.90 15.63 6.24
N LEU A 72 -1.79 14.66 6.02
CA LEU A 72 -2.30 14.33 4.69
C LEU A 72 -2.91 15.56 4.01
N LYS A 73 -3.79 16.30 4.70
CA LYS A 73 -4.38 17.51 4.12
C LYS A 73 -3.35 18.56 3.69
N LYS A 74 -2.24 18.70 4.40
CA LYS A 74 -1.13 19.61 4.04
C LYS A 74 -0.38 19.11 2.80
N MET A 75 -0.15 17.80 2.72
CA MET A 75 0.61 17.15 1.66
C MET A 75 -0.14 17.06 0.31
N ARG A 76 -1.45 17.36 0.24
CA ARG A 76 -2.25 17.25 -1.00
C ARG A 76 -1.64 17.93 -2.23
N ASN A 77 -1.06 19.12 -2.01
CA ASN A 77 -0.56 19.98 -3.08
C ASN A 77 0.97 19.92 -3.20
N GLU A 78 1.64 19.13 -2.36
CA GLU A 78 3.07 18.94 -2.44
C GLU A 78 3.36 17.95 -3.56
N LYS A 79 4.40 18.21 -4.37
CA LYS A 79 4.95 17.13 -5.20
C LYS A 79 5.43 16.05 -4.24
N LEU A 80 5.02 14.81 -4.50
CA LEU A 80 5.42 13.67 -3.67
C LEU A 80 6.90 13.37 -3.89
N GLU A 81 7.73 14.10 -3.16
CA GLU A 81 9.15 13.87 -3.02
C GLU A 81 9.42 12.69 -2.08
N ASP A 82 10.66 12.25 -2.02
CA ASP A 82 11.11 11.07 -1.27
C ASP A 82 10.65 11.04 0.20
N GLU A 83 10.67 12.18 0.87
CA GLU A 83 10.24 12.30 2.26
C GLU A 83 8.71 12.16 2.40
N SER A 84 7.95 12.79 1.50
CA SER A 84 6.48 12.72 1.48
C SER A 84 5.99 11.32 1.13
N ASN A 85 6.68 10.63 0.21
CA ASN A 85 6.46 9.22 -0.10
C ASN A 85 6.68 8.31 1.11
N LEU A 86 7.79 8.51 1.84
CA LEU A 86 8.05 7.74 3.06
C LEU A 86 6.97 7.98 4.12
N LYS A 87 6.56 9.23 4.34
CA LYS A 87 5.50 9.57 5.30
C LYS A 87 4.18 8.89 4.93
N LEU A 88 3.80 8.94 3.65
CA LEU A 88 2.61 8.25 3.15
C LEU A 88 2.70 6.74 3.37
N LEU A 89 3.85 6.14 3.05
CA LEU A 89 4.09 4.71 3.25
C LEU A 89 3.95 4.28 4.72
N ILE A 90 4.52 5.06 5.64
CA ILE A 90 4.38 4.80 7.08
C ILE A 90 2.90 4.91 7.50
N ILE A 91 2.17 5.92 7.01
CA ILE A 91 0.74 6.09 7.29
C ILE A 91 -0.06 4.89 6.78
N LEU A 92 0.21 4.40 5.58
CA LEU A 92 -0.47 3.23 5.01
C LEU A 92 -0.22 1.98 5.86
N TYR A 93 1.02 1.73 6.27
CA TYR A 93 1.34 0.60 7.17
C TYR A 93 0.70 0.75 8.54
N TYR A 94 0.67 1.96 9.09
CA TYR A 94 -0.04 2.26 10.33
C TYR A 94 -1.51 1.88 10.21
N MET A 95 -2.19 2.38 9.17
CA MET A 95 -3.61 2.13 8.93
C MET A 95 -3.91 0.65 8.69
N LYS A 96 -3.05 -0.05 7.93
CA LYS A 96 -3.18 -1.49 7.67
C LYS A 96 -3.12 -2.34 8.94
N ASN A 97 -2.35 -1.91 9.95
CA ASN A 97 -2.20 -2.65 11.20
C ASN A 97 -3.16 -2.19 12.32
N ARG A 98 -4.06 -1.23 12.05
CA ARG A 98 -5.08 -0.82 13.02
C ARG A 98 -6.15 -1.89 13.17
N ASN A 99 -6.66 -2.03 14.40
CA ASN A 99 -7.89 -2.79 14.62
C ASN A 99 -9.05 -2.13 13.84
N LEU A 100 -9.78 -2.93 13.05
CA LEU A 100 -10.84 -2.49 12.15
C LEU A 100 -11.92 -1.65 12.84
N LYS A 101 -12.27 -1.98 14.10
CA LYS A 101 -13.22 -1.23 14.93
C LYS A 101 -12.79 0.22 15.16
N TYR A 102 -11.48 0.48 15.18
CA TYR A 102 -10.89 1.79 15.47
C TYR A 102 -10.17 2.40 14.27
N LEU A 103 -10.32 1.82 13.07
CA LEU A 103 -9.77 2.38 11.84
C LEU A 103 -10.46 3.72 11.56
N ASN A 104 -9.68 4.78 11.40
CA ASN A 104 -10.25 6.11 11.24
C ASN A 104 -10.77 6.34 9.81
N HIS A 105 -12.10 6.33 9.65
CA HIS A 105 -12.77 6.58 8.38
C HIS A 105 -12.35 7.87 7.66
N LEU A 106 -12.08 8.98 8.37
CA LEU A 106 -11.67 10.24 7.73
C LEU A 106 -10.30 10.13 7.06
N ILE A 107 -9.37 9.39 7.67
CA ILE A 107 -8.06 9.14 7.06
C ILE A 107 -8.23 8.27 5.82
N VAL A 108 -9.06 7.22 5.89
CA VAL A 108 -9.31 6.36 4.72
C VAL A 108 -9.96 7.14 3.57
N PHE A 109 -10.90 8.04 3.87
CA PHE A 109 -11.54 8.88 2.85
C PHE A 109 -10.52 9.82 2.21
N GLU A 110 -9.68 10.45 3.04
CA GLU A 110 -8.60 11.32 2.57
C GLU A 110 -7.66 10.57 1.61
N LEU A 111 -7.26 9.36 1.97
CA LEU A 111 -6.40 8.49 1.15
C LEU A 111 -7.05 8.13 -0.18
N ILE A 112 -8.32 7.70 -0.19
CA ILE A 112 -9.02 7.35 -1.42
C ILE A 112 -9.18 8.56 -2.32
N SER A 113 -9.63 9.70 -1.78
CA SER A 113 -9.99 10.86 -2.59
C SER A 113 -8.79 11.67 -3.11
N ASN A 114 -7.63 11.59 -2.44
CA ASN A 114 -6.49 12.47 -2.77
C ASN A 114 -5.17 11.74 -3.02
N TYR A 115 -5.06 10.46 -2.65
CA TYR A 115 -3.80 9.69 -2.75
C TYR A 115 -3.92 8.42 -3.61
N MET A 116 -5.08 8.14 -4.19
CA MET A 116 -5.16 7.14 -5.25
C MET A 116 -4.70 7.71 -6.60
N GLY A 117 -4.19 6.85 -7.47
CA GLY A 117 -3.67 7.21 -8.79
C GLY A 117 -2.23 7.76 -8.76
N ILE A 118 -1.54 7.68 -7.62
CA ILE A 118 -0.12 8.07 -7.51
C ILE A 118 0.76 7.00 -8.17
N ASN A 119 0.63 5.76 -7.71
CA ASN A 119 1.28 4.59 -8.27
C ASN A 119 0.56 3.31 -7.85
N ASP A 120 0.82 2.23 -8.58
CA ASP A 120 0.17 0.94 -8.36
C ASP A 120 0.34 0.37 -6.95
N PHE A 121 1.51 0.60 -6.35
CA PHE A 121 1.82 0.07 -5.03
C PHE A 121 1.00 0.73 -3.91
N TYR A 122 0.90 2.07 -3.92
CA TYR A 122 0.09 2.81 -2.97
C TYR A 122 -1.40 2.54 -3.18
N ASP A 123 -1.85 2.48 -4.42
CA ASP A 123 -3.23 2.16 -4.76
C ASP A 123 -3.64 0.79 -4.19
N GLY A 124 -2.83 -0.24 -4.40
CA GLY A 124 -3.08 -1.57 -3.84
C GLY A 124 -3.14 -1.58 -2.31
N LEU A 125 -2.28 -0.80 -1.64
CA LEU A 125 -2.31 -0.66 -0.18
C LEU A 125 -3.58 0.06 0.30
N ILE A 126 -3.97 1.18 -0.33
CA ILE A 126 -5.17 1.94 -0.01
C ILE A 126 -6.41 1.06 -0.17
N LEU A 127 -6.52 0.35 -1.30
CA LEU A 127 -7.60 -0.59 -1.59
C LEU A 127 -7.68 -1.70 -0.54
N SER A 128 -6.54 -2.28 -0.15
CA SER A 128 -6.50 -3.35 0.87
C SER A 128 -6.98 -2.89 2.25
N ILE A 129 -6.62 -1.67 2.65
CA ILE A 129 -7.05 -1.05 3.92
C ILE A 129 -8.55 -0.84 3.90
N PHE A 130 -9.07 -0.26 2.81
CA PHE A 130 -10.50 -0.01 2.67
C PHE A 130 -11.30 -1.32 2.61
N CYS A 131 -10.79 -2.33 1.91
CA CYS A 131 -11.42 -3.66 1.80
C CYS A 131 -11.58 -4.31 3.16
N SER A 132 -10.52 -4.32 3.96
CA SER A 132 -10.56 -4.86 5.31
C SER A 132 -11.59 -4.12 6.19
N ALA A 133 -11.75 -2.81 5.97
CA ALA A 133 -12.69 -1.99 6.74
C ALA A 133 -14.16 -2.29 6.42
N ILE A 134 -14.52 -2.38 5.14
CA ILE A 134 -15.92 -2.51 4.72
C ILE A 134 -16.41 -3.95 4.66
N ASN A 135 -15.50 -4.91 4.48
CA ASN A 135 -15.82 -6.35 4.47
C ASN A 135 -15.53 -7.04 5.81
N ALA A 136 -15.25 -6.28 6.88
CA ALA A 136 -14.96 -6.81 8.22
C ALA A 136 -15.99 -7.84 8.69
N ASN A 137 -17.27 -7.58 8.41
CA ASN A 137 -18.41 -8.44 8.71
C ASN A 137 -18.35 -9.82 8.01
N LEU A 138 -17.85 -9.90 6.77
CA LEU A 138 -17.69 -11.18 6.04
C LEU A 138 -16.69 -12.11 6.72
N TYR A 139 -15.74 -11.54 7.46
CA TYR A 139 -14.75 -12.28 8.24
C TYR A 139 -15.14 -12.44 9.72
N GLY A 140 -16.36 -12.04 10.11
CA GLY A 140 -16.83 -12.12 11.49
C GLY A 140 -16.23 -11.07 12.43
N PHE A 141 -15.64 -10.00 11.91
CA PHE A 141 -15.12 -8.88 12.71
C PHE A 141 -16.15 -7.77 12.88
N GLU A 142 -16.07 -7.05 14.00
CA GLU A 142 -16.87 -5.84 14.23
C GLU A 142 -16.45 -4.73 13.25
N GLN A 143 -17.40 -4.29 12.42
CA GLN A 143 -17.22 -3.14 11.54
C GLN A 143 -17.31 -1.83 12.32
N ASN A 144 -16.51 -0.84 11.91
CA ASN A 144 -16.62 0.51 12.46
C ASN A 144 -17.92 1.18 11.97
N LYS A 145 -18.82 1.47 12.91
CA LYS A 145 -20.15 2.09 12.68
C LYS A 145 -20.12 3.46 11.98
N LYS A 146 -18.94 4.09 11.85
CA LYS A 146 -18.78 5.37 11.15
C LYS A 146 -18.71 5.21 9.62
N TYR A 147 -18.50 4.00 9.11
CA TYR A 147 -18.65 3.70 7.69
C TYR A 147 -20.14 3.48 7.39
N ARG A 148 -20.81 4.55 6.96
CA ARG A 148 -22.21 4.50 6.53
C ARG A 148 -22.29 4.17 5.04
N ASP A 149 -23.35 3.46 4.63
CA ASP A 149 -23.53 2.95 3.27
C ASP A 149 -23.46 4.04 2.20
N ASP A 150 -24.11 5.19 2.45
CA ASP A 150 -24.09 6.36 1.57
C ASP A 150 -22.67 6.83 1.26
N THR A 151 -21.84 6.85 2.29
CA THR A 151 -20.46 7.33 2.21
C THR A 151 -19.55 6.29 1.55
N ILE A 152 -19.79 5.01 1.82
CA ILE A 152 -19.06 3.92 1.16
C ILE A 152 -19.38 3.92 -0.33
N CYS A 153 -20.66 4.02 -0.71
CA CYS A 153 -21.09 4.14 -2.11
C CYS A 153 -20.43 5.33 -2.82
N HIS A 154 -20.30 6.48 -2.16
CA HIS A 154 -19.57 7.62 -2.72
C HIS A 154 -18.10 7.30 -3.00
N LEU A 155 -17.41 6.66 -2.06
CA LEU A 155 -16.02 6.26 -2.25
C LEU A 155 -15.85 5.19 -3.33
N LEU A 156 -16.74 4.21 -3.41
CA LEU A 156 -16.72 3.18 -4.45
C LEU A 156 -16.87 3.81 -5.84
N ASN A 157 -17.75 4.80 -5.99
CA ASN A 157 -17.85 5.57 -7.22
C ASN A 157 -16.59 6.38 -7.52
N THR A 158 -15.89 6.87 -6.50
CA THR A 158 -14.60 7.55 -6.68
C THR A 158 -13.53 6.57 -7.16
N ILE A 159 -13.44 5.39 -6.53
CA ILE A 159 -12.50 4.31 -6.89
C ILE A 159 -12.65 3.91 -8.36
N LYS A 160 -13.89 3.75 -8.83
CA LYS A 160 -14.19 3.42 -10.23
C LYS A 160 -13.67 4.42 -11.24
N ASN A 161 -13.52 5.68 -10.85
CA ASN A 161 -13.09 6.74 -11.75
C ASN A 161 -11.56 6.86 -11.83
N TYR A 162 -10.81 6.12 -10.99
CA TYR A 162 -9.35 6.05 -11.11
C TYR A 162 -8.92 5.09 -12.21
N ASN A 163 -7.86 5.46 -12.93
CA ASN A 163 -7.22 4.58 -13.89
C ASN A 163 -6.30 3.59 -13.16
N LEU A 164 -6.89 2.53 -12.61
CA LEU A 164 -6.18 1.49 -11.87
C LEU A 164 -5.45 0.53 -12.81
N SER A 165 -4.28 0.04 -12.38
CA SER A 165 -3.62 -1.07 -13.07
C SER A 165 -4.44 -2.35 -13.03
N SER A 166 -4.14 -3.29 -13.94
CA SER A 166 -4.84 -4.58 -14.03
C SER A 166 -4.94 -5.27 -12.66
N LEU A 167 -3.82 -5.40 -11.93
CA LEU A 167 -3.83 -6.04 -10.61
C LEU A 167 -4.72 -5.30 -9.59
N ASN A 168 -4.66 -3.97 -9.56
CA ASN A 168 -5.46 -3.17 -8.63
C ASN A 168 -6.95 -3.21 -8.94
N ILE A 169 -7.33 -3.38 -10.20
CA ILE A 169 -8.74 -3.60 -10.58
C ILE A 169 -9.29 -4.84 -9.86
N TYR A 170 -8.54 -5.94 -9.85
CA TYR A 170 -8.94 -7.17 -9.14
C TYR A 170 -8.86 -7.04 -7.62
N ILE A 171 -7.84 -6.36 -7.08
CA ILE A 171 -7.74 -6.11 -5.63
C ILE A 171 -8.93 -5.28 -5.12
N ALA A 172 -9.45 -4.37 -5.94
CA ALA A 172 -10.62 -3.57 -5.62
C ALA A 172 -11.93 -4.38 -5.66
N LEU A 173 -11.98 -5.50 -6.38
CA LEU A 173 -13.22 -6.25 -6.63
C LEU A 173 -14.00 -6.62 -5.35
N PRO A 174 -13.37 -7.10 -4.26
CA PRO A 174 -14.08 -7.40 -3.03
C PRO A 174 -14.81 -6.19 -2.42
N LEU A 175 -14.41 -4.96 -2.74
CA LEU A 175 -15.05 -3.75 -2.22
C LEU A 175 -16.52 -3.61 -2.65
N PHE A 176 -16.87 -4.20 -3.79
CA PHE A 176 -18.17 -4.01 -4.43
C PHE A 176 -19.19 -5.10 -4.06
N ILE A 177 -18.79 -6.14 -3.31
CA ILE A 177 -19.63 -7.31 -2.99
C ILE A 177 -20.96 -6.94 -2.34
N GLN A 178 -20.93 -6.00 -1.39
CA GLN A 178 -22.08 -5.67 -0.54
C GLN A 178 -22.88 -4.47 -1.02
N TYR A 179 -22.41 -3.80 -2.06
CA TYR A 179 -22.93 -2.50 -2.48
C TYR A 179 -23.44 -2.58 -3.90
N ASP A 180 -24.56 -1.90 -4.16
CA ASP A 180 -25.15 -1.84 -5.49
C ASP A 180 -24.44 -0.81 -6.38
N VAL A 181 -23.12 -0.95 -6.48
CA VAL A 181 -22.26 -0.12 -7.32
C VAL A 181 -21.66 -1.04 -8.38
N PRO A 182 -22.04 -0.88 -9.67
CA PRO A 182 -21.56 -1.78 -10.72
C PRO A 182 -20.05 -1.66 -10.82
N TYR A 183 -19.31 -2.74 -11.02
CA TYR A 183 -17.86 -2.70 -11.20
C TYR A 183 -17.51 -3.56 -12.40
N ALA A 184 -16.72 -3.00 -13.31
CA ALA A 184 -16.27 -3.71 -14.49
C ALA A 184 -14.81 -4.13 -14.27
N ILE A 185 -14.49 -5.36 -14.65
CA ILE A 185 -13.11 -5.79 -14.81
C ILE A 185 -12.77 -5.76 -16.31
N ASN A 186 -11.51 -5.49 -16.61
CA ASN A 186 -10.97 -5.66 -17.96
C ASN A 186 -10.59 -7.12 -18.19
N ASP A 187 -10.18 -7.46 -19.41
CA ASP A 187 -9.68 -8.79 -19.74
C ASP A 187 -8.54 -9.21 -18.81
N LEU A 188 -8.60 -10.47 -18.36
CA LEU A 188 -7.59 -11.05 -17.48
C LEU A 188 -6.40 -11.48 -18.33
N ASP A 189 -5.29 -10.76 -18.25
CA ASP A 189 -4.01 -11.31 -18.72
C ASP A 189 -3.58 -12.43 -17.77
N ILE A 190 -3.52 -13.64 -18.31
CA ILE A 190 -3.26 -14.89 -17.58
C ILE A 190 -1.84 -15.33 -17.83
N GLN A 191 -1.07 -15.31 -16.76
CA GLN A 191 0.30 -15.81 -16.72
C GLN A 191 0.44 -16.82 -15.58
N ASN A 192 1.53 -17.60 -15.58
CA ASN A 192 1.83 -18.50 -14.47
C ASN A 192 2.60 -17.77 -13.36
N ASP A 193 2.11 -16.62 -12.92
CA ASP A 193 2.79 -15.73 -11.98
C ASP A 193 1.97 -15.48 -10.70
N PHE A 194 2.57 -14.77 -9.75
CA PHE A 194 1.92 -14.43 -8.49
C PHE A 194 0.77 -13.42 -8.69
N ALA A 195 0.88 -12.53 -9.68
CA ALA A 195 -0.17 -11.56 -9.96
C ALA A 195 -1.45 -12.25 -10.42
N THR A 196 -1.36 -13.22 -11.34
CA THR A 196 -2.50 -14.02 -11.81
C THR A 196 -3.11 -14.80 -10.66
N PHE A 197 -2.29 -15.42 -9.79
CA PHE A 197 -2.80 -16.08 -8.59
C PHE A 197 -3.66 -15.14 -7.72
N CYS A 198 -3.17 -13.92 -7.45
CA CYS A 198 -3.93 -12.93 -6.67
C CYS A 198 -5.24 -12.50 -7.36
N LYS A 199 -5.23 -12.33 -8.69
CA LYS A 199 -6.43 -11.98 -9.46
C LYS A 199 -7.48 -13.10 -9.35
N LEU A 200 -7.07 -14.36 -9.47
CA LEU A 200 -7.96 -15.54 -9.33
C LEU A 200 -8.51 -15.68 -7.90
N GLU A 201 -7.69 -15.39 -6.88
CA GLU A 201 -8.13 -15.37 -5.48
C GLU A 201 -9.21 -14.30 -5.24
N ALA A 202 -9.01 -13.08 -5.75
CA ALA A 202 -9.98 -12.00 -5.64
C ALA A 202 -11.32 -12.32 -6.33
N LEU A 203 -11.26 -12.95 -7.51
CA LEU A 203 -12.44 -13.44 -8.23
C LEU A 203 -13.19 -14.51 -7.43
N CYS A 204 -12.48 -15.50 -6.88
CA CYS A 204 -13.07 -16.52 -6.02
C CYS A 204 -13.74 -15.91 -4.78
N PHE A 205 -13.09 -14.93 -4.16
CA PHE A 205 -13.64 -14.22 -3.01
C PHE A 205 -14.92 -13.48 -3.38
N TYR A 206 -14.92 -12.73 -4.49
CA TYR A 206 -16.10 -12.02 -4.99
C TYR A 206 -17.25 -12.98 -5.29
N ALA A 207 -16.97 -14.08 -6.01
CA ALA A 207 -17.97 -15.10 -6.34
C ALA A 207 -18.59 -15.75 -5.10
N LYS A 208 -17.79 -16.04 -4.08
CA LYS A 208 -18.25 -16.68 -2.84
C LYS A 208 -19.24 -15.83 -2.06
N TYR A 209 -19.06 -14.51 -2.03
CA TYR A 209 -19.85 -13.60 -1.19
C TYR A 209 -20.84 -12.73 -1.98
N SER A 210 -20.80 -12.75 -3.31
CA SER A 210 -21.82 -12.10 -4.14
C SER A 210 -23.19 -12.72 -3.86
N LYS A 211 -24.19 -11.87 -3.64
CA LYS A 211 -25.59 -12.30 -3.48
C LYS A 211 -26.32 -12.44 -4.81
N ASP A 212 -25.75 -11.90 -5.88
CA ASP A 212 -26.37 -11.83 -7.20
C ASP A 212 -25.54 -12.61 -8.23
N GLU A 213 -26.13 -13.69 -8.73
CA GLU A 213 -25.54 -14.55 -9.75
C GLU A 213 -25.43 -13.84 -11.10
N THR A 214 -26.34 -12.90 -11.41
CA THR A 214 -26.32 -12.17 -12.69
C THR A 214 -25.10 -11.26 -12.78
N LYS A 215 -24.81 -10.51 -11.71
CA LYS A 215 -23.59 -9.70 -11.59
C LYS A 215 -22.32 -10.52 -11.73
N LEU A 216 -22.31 -11.75 -11.21
CA LEU A 216 -21.17 -12.65 -11.36
C LEU A 216 -20.98 -13.04 -12.83
N LYS A 217 -22.06 -13.42 -13.53
CA LYS A 217 -22.01 -13.81 -14.95
C LYS A 217 -21.61 -12.67 -15.89
N GLU A 218 -21.95 -11.44 -15.54
CA GLU A 218 -21.55 -10.24 -16.27
C GLU A 218 -20.07 -9.91 -16.05
N LEU A 219 -19.57 -10.13 -14.84
CA LEU A 219 -18.20 -9.79 -14.46
C LEU A 219 -17.17 -10.83 -14.91
N MET A 220 -17.55 -12.11 -15.05
CA MET A 220 -16.59 -13.17 -15.31
C MET A 220 -16.10 -13.20 -16.76
N PRO A 221 -14.76 -13.24 -17.01
CA PRO A 221 -14.25 -13.47 -18.36
C PRO A 221 -14.73 -14.82 -18.88
N LYS A 222 -14.98 -14.90 -20.19
CA LYS A 222 -15.56 -16.09 -20.85
C LYS A 222 -14.60 -16.78 -21.80
N ASP A 223 -13.35 -16.32 -21.87
CA ASP A 223 -12.35 -16.93 -22.74
C ASP A 223 -11.87 -18.30 -22.20
N ASP A 224 -11.47 -19.18 -23.11
CA ASP A 224 -11.06 -20.55 -22.77
C ASP A 224 -9.80 -20.59 -21.89
N ILE A 225 -8.92 -19.59 -22.02
CA ILE A 225 -7.68 -19.48 -21.27
C ILE A 225 -7.99 -19.25 -19.79
N PHE A 226 -8.94 -18.35 -19.51
CA PHE A 226 -9.50 -18.08 -18.19
C PHE A 226 -10.14 -19.31 -17.60
N ILE A 227 -11.03 -19.96 -18.33
CA ILE A 227 -11.72 -21.15 -17.84
C ILE A 227 -10.69 -22.23 -17.44
N LYS A 228 -9.65 -22.43 -18.25
CA LYS A 228 -8.57 -23.36 -17.94
C LYS A 228 -7.80 -22.95 -16.67
N ALA A 229 -7.28 -21.72 -16.60
CA ALA A 229 -6.50 -21.25 -15.46
C ALA A 229 -7.31 -21.23 -14.15
N PHE A 230 -8.58 -20.83 -14.22
CA PHE A 230 -9.50 -20.83 -13.09
C PHE A 230 -9.82 -22.26 -12.62
N SER A 231 -10.03 -23.19 -13.54
CA SER A 231 -10.16 -24.62 -13.22
C SER A 231 -8.90 -25.16 -12.55
N GLU A 232 -7.73 -24.82 -13.06
CA GLU A 232 -6.45 -25.21 -12.45
C GLU A 232 -6.30 -24.65 -11.02
N TYR A 233 -6.70 -23.39 -10.80
CA TYR A 233 -6.66 -22.75 -9.49
C TYR A 233 -7.60 -23.42 -8.48
N ILE A 234 -8.86 -23.65 -8.87
CA ILE A 234 -9.86 -24.32 -8.00
C ILE A 234 -9.40 -25.74 -7.63
N ASN A 235 -8.83 -26.46 -8.58
CA ASN A 235 -8.33 -27.81 -8.37
C ASN A 235 -6.95 -27.85 -7.67
N LYS A 236 -6.41 -26.70 -7.26
CA LYS A 236 -5.10 -26.56 -6.59
C LYS A 236 -3.93 -27.10 -7.41
N ILE A 237 -4.04 -27.06 -8.73
CA ILE A 237 -3.02 -27.48 -9.69
C ILE A 237 -2.38 -26.30 -10.42
N PHE A 238 -2.86 -25.06 -10.19
CA PHE A 238 -2.23 -23.86 -10.71
C PHE A 238 -0.83 -23.68 -10.13
N VAL A 239 0.19 -23.74 -10.99
CA VAL A 239 1.59 -23.62 -10.59
C VAL A 239 2.09 -22.22 -10.89
N ILE A 240 2.47 -21.49 -9.85
CA ILE A 240 3.23 -20.25 -9.98
C ILE A 240 4.64 -20.63 -10.41
N GLN A 241 5.02 -20.28 -11.63
CA GLN A 241 6.41 -20.39 -12.05
C GLN A 241 7.24 -19.49 -11.12
N GLN A 242 8.29 -20.05 -10.54
CA GLN A 242 9.24 -19.25 -9.79
C GLN A 242 9.87 -18.26 -10.78
N GLU A 243 9.36 -17.04 -10.79
CA GLU A 243 10.10 -15.94 -11.36
C GLU A 243 11.44 -15.92 -10.61
N HIS A 244 12.54 -15.96 -11.37
CA HIS A 244 13.80 -15.48 -10.85
C HIS A 244 13.60 -13.98 -10.58
N PHE A 245 13.01 -13.65 -9.44
CA PHE A 245 13.03 -12.31 -8.90
C PHE A 245 14.49 -12.00 -8.62
N LYS A 246 15.22 -11.54 -9.63
CA LYS A 246 16.21 -10.50 -9.43
C LYS A 246 15.40 -9.29 -8.99
N CYS A 247 14.99 -9.31 -7.72
CA CYS A 247 14.50 -8.13 -7.04
C CYS A 247 15.68 -7.17 -7.14
N ASN A 248 15.61 -6.28 -8.13
CA ASN A 248 16.61 -5.25 -8.26
C ASN A 248 16.35 -4.34 -7.05
N LEU A 249 17.09 -4.60 -5.97
CA LEU A 249 16.97 -3.91 -4.68
C LEU A 249 17.24 -2.40 -4.80
N ARG A 250 17.59 -1.94 -6.00
CA ARG A 250 17.74 -0.56 -6.40
C ARG A 250 16.58 -0.21 -7.33
N LEU A 251 15.68 0.65 -6.87
CA LEU A 251 15.04 1.57 -7.81
C LEU A 251 16.17 2.45 -8.37
N GLU A 252 16.37 2.45 -9.69
CA GLU A 252 17.25 3.42 -10.33
C GLU A 252 16.68 4.81 -10.04
N ASP A 253 17.14 5.44 -8.97
CA ASP A 253 16.82 6.83 -8.70
C ASP A 253 17.61 7.70 -9.69
N ARG A 254 16.99 7.98 -10.84
CA ARG A 254 17.55 8.89 -11.83
C ARG A 254 17.44 10.36 -11.40
N SER A 255 16.75 10.66 -10.29
CA SER A 255 16.71 12.02 -9.72
C SER A 255 18.09 12.53 -9.37
N ILE A 256 19.01 11.64 -8.98
CA ILE A 256 20.40 12.03 -8.74
C ILE A 256 21.07 12.57 -10.01
N PHE A 257 20.78 11.98 -11.19
CA PHE A 257 21.34 12.46 -12.45
C PHE A 257 20.78 13.83 -12.82
N TYR A 258 19.48 14.06 -12.62
CA TYR A 258 18.88 15.39 -12.84
C TYR A 258 19.39 16.43 -11.85
N LYS A 259 19.62 16.05 -10.58
CA LYS A 259 20.23 16.92 -9.57
C LYS A 259 21.69 17.26 -9.90
N ILE A 260 22.46 16.27 -10.39
CA ILE A 260 23.83 16.46 -10.88
C ILE A 260 23.84 17.37 -12.11
N GLU A 261 22.93 17.17 -13.06
CA GLU A 261 22.79 17.99 -14.25
C GLU A 261 22.44 19.45 -13.91
N ASP A 262 21.46 19.66 -13.02
CA ASP A 262 21.08 20.98 -12.53
C ASP A 262 22.26 21.67 -11.81
N ALA A 263 22.95 20.95 -10.91
CA ALA A 263 24.13 21.46 -10.22
C ALA A 263 25.29 21.78 -11.18
N TYR A 264 25.52 20.96 -12.20
CA TYR A 264 26.51 21.21 -13.24
C TYR A 264 26.16 22.45 -14.07
N SER A 265 24.88 22.62 -14.43
CA SER A 265 24.41 23.77 -15.21
C SER A 265 24.59 25.09 -14.48
N LYS A 266 24.43 25.08 -13.15
CA LYS A 266 24.57 26.22 -12.24
C LYS A 266 26.01 26.44 -11.76
N SER A 267 26.92 25.51 -12.01
CA SER A 267 28.31 25.64 -11.56
C SER A 267 29.06 26.70 -12.37
N ILE A 268 29.76 27.58 -11.65
CA ILE A 268 30.64 28.60 -12.23
C ILE A 268 31.88 27.96 -12.85
N ASP A 269 32.40 26.91 -12.21
CA ASP A 269 33.52 26.10 -12.71
C ASP A 269 33.07 24.66 -12.96
N ARG A 270 32.70 24.40 -14.22
CA ARG A 270 32.22 23.10 -14.69
C ARG A 270 33.30 22.01 -14.60
N GLN A 271 34.57 22.38 -14.72
CA GLN A 271 35.66 21.41 -14.74
C GLN A 271 36.03 20.98 -13.32
N LYS A 272 36.06 21.92 -12.38
CA LYS A 272 36.19 21.61 -10.95
C LYS A 272 35.02 20.74 -10.46
N PHE A 273 33.78 21.10 -10.80
CA PHE A 273 32.61 20.28 -10.44
C PHE A 273 32.74 18.83 -10.95
N LYS A 274 33.19 18.63 -12.20
CA LYS A 274 33.43 17.28 -12.74
C LYS A 274 34.50 16.53 -11.96
N ASN A 275 35.60 17.20 -11.61
CA ASN A 275 36.70 16.58 -10.86
C ASN A 275 36.25 16.20 -9.45
N ASP A 276 35.54 17.07 -8.74
CA ASP A 276 35.01 16.82 -7.39
C ASP A 276 33.99 15.66 -7.42
N LEU A 277 33.12 15.62 -8.44
CA LEU A 277 32.16 14.54 -8.62
C LEU A 277 32.84 13.20 -8.94
N LEU A 278 33.86 13.22 -9.80
CA LEU A 278 34.66 12.03 -10.11
C LEU A 278 35.39 11.53 -8.88
N GLU A 279 36.02 12.41 -8.10
CA GLU A 279 36.70 12.06 -6.85
C GLU A 279 35.72 11.44 -5.86
N PHE A 280 34.53 12.02 -5.70
CA PHE A 280 33.47 11.47 -4.86
C PHE A 280 33.02 10.07 -5.30
N ILE A 281 32.81 9.86 -6.60
CA ILE A 281 32.37 8.56 -7.14
C ILE A 281 33.49 7.51 -7.05
N THR A 282 34.74 7.89 -7.24
CA THR A 282 35.88 6.96 -7.28
C THR A 282 36.35 6.56 -5.88
N ASN A 283 36.07 7.37 -4.86
CA ASN A 283 36.37 7.09 -3.45
C ASN A 283 35.23 6.40 -2.67
N LEU A 284 34.19 5.93 -3.37
CA LEU A 284 33.09 5.09 -2.86
C LEU A 284 33.40 3.61 -3.07
#